data_AF-A0A665T232-F1
#
_entry.id   AF-A0A665T232-F1
#
_cell.length_a   1.000
_cell.length_b   1.000
_cell.length_c   1.000
_cell.angle_alpha   90.00
_cell.angle_beta   90.00
_cell.angle_gamma   90.00
#
_symmetry.space_group_name_H-M   'P 1'
#
loop_
_entity.id
_entity.type
_entity.pdbx_description
1 polymer ?
#
loop_
_entity_poly.entity_id
_entity_poly.type
_entity_poly.pdbx_seq_one_letter_code
_entity_poly.pdbx_strand_id
1 'polypeptide(L)'
;MRKDAGTLRDLQLALQLKIEELRQRDALIDELELELDTKDDLIRQLQVELDRHRSASQHAASSADAASTGESRTKRQAISAEPTALDPSQLTDVTLTSYCKTKESRELIQRALMDNDFMKHLEHGQILTIMDCMYPTSLAKGCCVIQEGDDGSTVYVLEEGQVEVTKQGKKLCSIGPGKVFGELAILYNCTRTATVTALTDIKLWAIDRQGFQTIMMRTGLIKHSQYTDFLRSVPSFQSLPEDVLSKLADVLEETHYTDGDYIIRQGATGDTFFIISEGQVRNDDNSDKQVKTLTKGDWFGEQALKG
;
A
#
# COMPACT_ATOMS: atom_id res chain seq x y z
N MET A 1 33.88 52.93 -16.35
CA MET A 1 34.39 51.55 -16.15
C MET A 1 34.51 51.30 -14.64
N ARG A 2 33.84 50.27 -14.11
CA ARG A 2 33.92 49.65 -12.76
C ARG A 2 32.52 49.29 -12.25
N LYS A 3 31.94 48.18 -12.72
CA LYS A 3 30.80 47.49 -12.05
C LYS A 3 30.87 45.95 -12.07
N ASP A 4 31.80 45.33 -12.79
CA ASP A 4 31.84 43.86 -12.98
C ASP A 4 32.65 43.09 -11.93
N ALA A 5 33.22 43.75 -10.92
CA ALA A 5 34.07 43.08 -9.92
C ALA A 5 33.30 42.44 -8.76
N GLY A 6 32.01 42.78 -8.55
CA GLY A 6 31.19 42.25 -7.47
C GLY A 6 30.64 40.85 -7.77
N THR A 7 30.06 40.68 -8.96
CA THR A 7 29.40 39.43 -9.39
C THR A 7 30.36 38.25 -9.53
N LEU A 8 31.60 38.48 -9.99
CA LEU A 8 32.62 37.42 -10.08
C LEU A 8 33.02 36.91 -8.69
N ARG A 9 33.13 37.82 -7.71
CA ARG A 9 33.53 37.49 -6.34
C ARG A 9 32.42 36.72 -5.61
N ASP A 10 31.17 37.09 -5.86
CA ASP A 10 30.00 36.40 -5.31
C ASP A 10 29.83 35.00 -5.90
N LEU A 11 30.04 34.83 -7.21
CA LEU A 11 30.07 33.52 -7.87
C LEU A 11 31.20 32.64 -7.34
N GLN A 12 32.38 33.21 -7.10
CA GLN A 12 33.53 32.49 -6.56
C GLN A 12 33.27 32.03 -5.11
N LEU A 13 32.58 32.85 -4.31
CA LEU A 13 32.15 32.50 -2.96
C LEU A 13 31.08 31.38 -2.99
N ALA A 14 30.08 31.49 -3.86
CA ALA A 14 29.04 30.48 -4.01
C ALA A 14 29.61 29.12 -4.47
N LEU A 15 30.58 29.14 -5.40
CA LEU A 15 31.28 27.94 -5.83
C LEU A 15 32.09 27.32 -4.69
N GLN A 16 32.79 28.13 -3.89
CA GLN A 16 33.51 27.63 -2.71
C GLN A 16 32.57 26.99 -1.68
N LEU A 17 31.41 27.60 -1.41
CA LEU A 17 30.41 27.04 -0.51
C LEU A 17 29.86 25.70 -1.03
N LYS A 18 29.59 25.59 -2.33
CA LYS A 18 29.13 24.34 -2.94
C LYS A 18 30.18 23.24 -2.93
N ILE A 19 31.45 23.58 -3.15
CA ILE A 19 32.56 22.62 -3.03
C ILE A 19 32.65 22.10 -1.59
N GLU A 20 32.47 22.96 -0.60
CA GLU A 20 32.51 22.55 0.81
C GLU A 20 31.30 21.69 1.19
N GLU A 21 30.11 22.02 0.68
CA GLU A 21 28.91 21.20 0.87
C GLU A 21 29.06 19.80 0.25
N LEU A 22 29.65 19.71 -0.95
CA LEU A 22 29.93 18.42 -1.59
C LEU A 22 30.93 17.60 -0.78
N ARG A 23 32.01 18.21 -0.27
CA ARG A 23 32.96 17.53 0.61
C ARG A 23 32.33 17.00 1.89
N GLN A 24 31.40 17.74 2.49
CA GLN A 24 30.67 17.28 3.67
C GLN A 24 29.77 16.08 3.36
N ARG A 25 29.14 16.08 2.17
CA ARG A 25 28.33 14.93 1.72
C ARG A 25 29.20 13.71 1.43
N ASP A 26 30.33 13.89 0.75
CA ASP A 26 31.27 12.79 0.48
C ASP A 26 31.78 12.17 1.79
N ALA A 27 32.15 13.00 2.77
CA ALA A 27 32.56 12.51 4.10
C ALA A 27 31.46 11.74 4.84
N LEU A 28 30.19 12.15 4.69
CA LEU A 28 29.06 11.43 5.28
C LEU A 28 28.79 10.10 4.57
N ILE A 29 28.97 10.06 3.25
CA ILE A 29 28.86 8.81 2.48
C ILE A 29 29.92 7.83 2.95
N ASP A 30 31.19 8.27 3.08
CA ASP A 30 32.28 7.43 3.58
C ASP A 30 31.99 6.88 4.99
N GLU A 31 31.38 7.68 5.87
CA GLU A 31 30.98 7.25 7.22
C GLU A 31 29.87 6.18 7.19
N LEU A 32 28.85 6.37 6.35
CA LEU A 32 27.74 5.43 6.19
C LEU A 32 28.20 4.13 5.52
N GLU A 33 29.11 4.19 4.56
CA GLU A 33 29.72 3.02 3.93
C GLU A 33 30.51 2.20 4.96
N LEU A 34 31.30 2.86 5.83
CA LEU A 34 31.99 2.19 6.92
C LEU A 34 31.00 1.54 7.91
N GLU A 35 29.89 2.21 8.23
CA GLU A 35 28.87 1.64 9.11
C GLU A 35 28.20 0.40 8.49
N LEU A 36 27.93 0.43 7.18
CA LEU A 36 27.41 -0.74 6.44
C LEU A 36 28.39 -1.91 6.47
N ASP A 37 29.68 -1.66 6.21
CA ASP A 37 30.71 -2.70 6.27
C ASP A 37 30.80 -3.35 7.66
N THR A 38 30.74 -2.55 8.73
CA THR A 38 30.73 -3.10 10.10
C THR A 38 29.49 -3.93 10.41
N LYS A 39 28.32 -3.54 9.87
CA LYS A 39 27.07 -4.29 10.01
C LYS A 39 27.12 -5.61 9.23
N ASP A 40 27.69 -5.60 8.02
CA ASP A 40 27.86 -6.80 7.21
C ASP A 40 28.85 -7.79 7.86
N ASP A 41 29.91 -7.29 8.48
CA ASP A 41 30.82 -8.12 9.28
C ASP A 41 30.13 -8.72 10.50
N LEU A 42 29.29 -7.94 11.21
CA LEU A 42 28.50 -8.45 12.32
C LEU A 42 27.51 -9.54 11.86
N ILE A 43 26.85 -9.33 10.72
CA ILE A 43 25.96 -10.34 10.12
C ILE A 43 26.74 -11.62 9.82
N ARG A 44 27.94 -11.51 9.22
CA ARG A 44 28.80 -12.67 8.95
C ARG A 44 29.23 -13.39 10.23
N GLN A 45 29.62 -12.65 11.27
CA GLN A 45 29.98 -13.25 12.56
C GLN A 45 28.81 -13.99 13.20
N LEU A 46 27.63 -13.36 13.22
CA LEU A 46 26.42 -13.98 13.76
C LEU A 46 26.00 -15.20 12.94
N GLN A 47 26.18 -15.20 11.62
CA GLN A 47 25.95 -16.37 10.77
C GLN A 47 26.89 -17.53 11.13
N VAL A 48 28.19 -17.25 11.33
CA VAL A 48 29.17 -18.27 11.74
C VAL A 48 28.86 -18.81 13.14
N GLU A 49 28.47 -17.96 14.09
CA GLU A 49 28.02 -18.42 15.40
C GLU A 49 26.76 -19.28 15.30
N LEU A 50 25.79 -18.88 14.47
CA LEU A 50 24.59 -19.66 14.21
C LEU A 50 24.90 -21.04 13.64
N ASP A 51 25.83 -21.12 12.68
CA ASP A 51 26.26 -22.38 12.08
C ASP A 51 27.07 -23.23 13.04
N ARG A 52 27.87 -22.62 13.92
CA ARG A 52 28.57 -23.32 15.01
C ARG A 52 27.60 -23.91 16.02
N HIS A 53 26.57 -23.16 16.42
CA HIS A 53 25.50 -23.65 17.28
C HIS A 53 24.66 -24.74 16.60
N ARG A 54 24.42 -24.61 15.29
CA ARG A 54 23.72 -25.63 14.48
C ARG A 54 24.50 -26.93 14.37
N SER A 55 25.82 -26.84 14.19
CA SER A 55 26.72 -27.99 14.10
C SER A 55 26.92 -28.68 15.46
N ALA A 56 27.05 -27.91 16.55
CA ALA A 56 27.09 -28.44 17.91
C ALA A 56 25.79 -29.18 18.29
N SER A 57 24.64 -28.70 17.79
CA SER A 57 23.34 -29.35 18.00
C SER A 57 23.17 -30.63 17.17
N GLN A 58 23.81 -30.75 16.00
CA GLN A 58 23.82 -31.97 15.19
C GLN A 58 24.72 -33.08 15.78
N HIS A 59 25.79 -32.75 16.49
CA HIS A 59 26.65 -33.75 17.14
C HIS A 59 26.06 -34.29 18.46
N ALA A 60 25.21 -33.53 19.15
CA ALA A 60 24.50 -33.99 20.35
C ALA A 60 23.35 -34.98 20.04
N ALA A 61 22.84 -35.02 18.80
CA ALA A 61 21.70 -35.86 18.40
C ALA A 61 22.03 -37.33 18.13
N SER A 62 23.31 -37.75 18.27
CA SER A 62 23.71 -39.17 18.11
C SER A 62 23.91 -39.92 19.43
N SER A 63 23.72 -39.26 20.58
CA SER A 63 23.88 -39.88 21.89
C SER A 63 23.06 -39.18 22.97
N ALA A 64 21.75 -39.42 23.01
CA ALA A 64 20.94 -39.50 24.24
C ALA A 64 19.45 -39.56 23.92
N ASP A 65 18.87 -40.73 24.13
CA ASP A 65 17.49 -40.86 24.59
C ASP A 65 17.28 -40.05 25.88
N ALA A 66 16.04 -39.56 26.05
CA ALA A 66 15.42 -39.01 27.26
C ALA A 66 15.38 -37.46 27.44
N ALA A 67 14.15 -36.96 27.24
CA ALA A 67 13.49 -35.88 27.97
C ALA A 67 13.80 -34.38 27.69
N SER A 68 12.72 -33.69 27.33
CA SER A 68 12.38 -32.27 27.55
C SER A 68 12.85 -31.19 26.56
N THR A 69 11.83 -30.56 25.94
CA THR A 69 11.69 -29.13 25.61
C THR A 69 12.81 -28.46 24.81
N GLY A 70 12.61 -28.35 23.49
CA GLY A 70 13.35 -27.43 22.61
C GLY A 70 12.47 -27.05 21.42
N GLU A 71 12.18 -25.76 21.27
CA GLU A 71 11.36 -25.21 20.19
C GLU A 71 11.96 -25.55 18.82
N SER A 72 11.23 -26.35 18.06
CA SER A 72 11.56 -26.72 16.69
C SER A 72 11.52 -25.47 15.79
N ARG A 73 12.65 -25.12 15.15
CA ARG A 73 12.64 -24.15 14.03
C ARG A 73 11.80 -24.74 12.90
N THR A 74 10.57 -24.27 12.80
CA THR A 74 9.66 -24.57 11.69
C THR A 74 10.29 -24.13 10.38
N LYS A 75 10.39 -25.05 9.42
CA LYS A 75 10.77 -24.73 8.03
C LYS A 75 9.81 -23.65 7.53
N ARG A 76 10.33 -22.58 6.93
CA ARG A 76 9.52 -21.51 6.34
C ARG A 76 8.68 -22.13 5.21
N GLN A 77 7.37 -22.19 5.42
CA GLN A 77 6.43 -22.71 4.45
C GLN A 77 6.12 -21.60 3.45
N ALA A 78 6.17 -21.93 2.15
CA ALA A 78 5.76 -21.00 1.12
C ALA A 78 4.25 -20.75 1.22
N ILE A 79 3.86 -19.52 0.98
CA ILE A 79 2.48 -19.06 1.03
C ILE A 79 2.13 -18.61 -0.39
N SER A 80 1.06 -19.18 -0.95
CA SER A 80 0.55 -18.83 -2.27
C SER A 80 -0.90 -18.38 -2.12
N ALA A 81 -1.27 -17.26 -2.73
CA ALA A 81 -2.68 -16.90 -2.85
C ALA A 81 -3.40 -17.85 -3.83
N GLU A 82 -4.70 -18.05 -3.62
CA GLU A 82 -5.55 -18.71 -4.61
C GLU A 82 -5.68 -17.81 -5.85
N PRO A 83 -5.62 -18.36 -7.08
CA PRO A 83 -5.92 -17.59 -8.27
C PRO A 83 -7.36 -17.10 -8.19
N THR A 84 -7.54 -15.80 -8.22
CA THR A 84 -8.87 -15.19 -8.29
C THR A 84 -9.46 -15.58 -9.65
N ALA A 85 -10.36 -16.56 -9.65
CA ALA A 85 -11.01 -17.09 -10.86
C ALA A 85 -12.03 -16.11 -11.48
N LEU A 86 -11.95 -14.83 -11.15
CA LEU A 86 -12.85 -13.80 -11.61
C LEU A 86 -12.20 -13.11 -12.81
N ASP A 87 -12.85 -13.21 -13.95
CA ASP A 87 -12.51 -12.41 -15.12
C ASP A 87 -12.55 -10.92 -14.70
N PRO A 88 -11.51 -10.11 -14.97
CA PRO A 88 -11.47 -8.69 -14.61
C PRO A 88 -12.72 -7.91 -15.07
N SER A 89 -13.32 -8.31 -16.19
CA SER A 89 -14.55 -7.74 -16.73
C SER A 89 -15.80 -8.05 -15.89
N GLN A 90 -15.80 -9.13 -15.12
CA GLN A 90 -16.91 -9.51 -14.25
C GLN A 90 -16.81 -8.84 -12.87
N LEU A 91 -15.61 -8.45 -12.43
CA LEU A 91 -15.37 -7.77 -11.15
C LEU A 91 -15.99 -6.37 -11.09
N THR A 92 -16.14 -5.69 -12.24
CA THR A 92 -16.81 -4.38 -12.33
C THR A 92 -18.31 -4.48 -12.09
N ASP A 93 -18.93 -5.61 -12.41
CA ASP A 93 -20.38 -5.84 -12.31
C ASP A 93 -20.81 -6.52 -11.00
N VAL A 94 -19.87 -6.96 -10.15
CA VAL A 94 -20.19 -7.55 -8.85
C VAL A 94 -20.89 -6.52 -7.96
N THR A 95 -22.14 -6.80 -7.59
CA THR A 95 -22.89 -6.01 -6.62
C THR A 95 -22.42 -6.34 -5.21
N LEU A 96 -21.66 -5.43 -4.61
CA LEU A 96 -21.30 -5.51 -3.20
C LEU A 96 -22.54 -5.16 -2.36
N THR A 97 -22.90 -6.05 -1.44
CA THR A 97 -24.05 -5.81 -0.56
C THR A 97 -23.63 -4.85 0.54
N SER A 98 -24.28 -3.69 0.60
CA SER A 98 -24.06 -2.71 1.66
C SER A 98 -25.04 -2.92 2.80
N TYR A 99 -24.55 -2.81 4.03
CA TYR A 99 -25.35 -2.92 5.24
C TYR A 99 -25.38 -1.58 5.97
N CYS A 100 -26.58 -1.09 6.28
CA CYS A 100 -26.77 0.13 7.07
C CYS A 100 -26.18 -0.02 8.48
N LYS A 101 -25.48 1.03 8.94
CA LYS A 101 -24.80 1.08 10.24
C LYS A 101 -25.07 2.41 10.93
N THR A 102 -25.07 2.42 12.25
CA THR A 102 -25.15 3.66 13.03
C THR A 102 -23.88 4.49 12.84
N LYS A 103 -23.93 5.79 13.15
CA LYS A 103 -22.75 6.66 13.10
C LYS A 103 -21.63 6.15 14.02
N GLU A 104 -21.99 5.69 15.22
CA GLU A 104 -21.03 5.16 16.20
C GLU A 104 -20.33 3.90 15.69
N SER A 105 -21.08 2.93 15.14
CA SER A 105 -20.51 1.71 14.57
C SER A 105 -19.59 2.03 13.39
N ARG A 106 -19.96 2.98 12.52
CA ARG A 106 -19.10 3.42 11.40
C ARG A 106 -17.78 3.99 11.88
N GLU A 107 -17.82 4.91 12.83
CA GLU A 107 -16.61 5.51 13.40
C GLU A 107 -15.73 4.48 14.12
N LEU A 108 -16.34 3.49 14.79
CA LEU A 108 -15.63 2.38 15.42
C LEU A 108 -14.91 1.51 14.39
N ILE A 109 -15.62 1.08 13.34
CA ILE A 109 -15.04 0.24 12.27
C ILE A 109 -13.92 1.00 11.56
N GLN A 110 -14.15 2.25 11.18
CA GLN A 110 -13.15 3.08 10.51
C GLN A 110 -11.88 3.22 11.35
N ARG A 111 -12.02 3.48 12.66
CA ARG A 111 -10.87 3.58 13.57
C ARG A 111 -10.15 2.23 13.72
N ALA A 112 -10.89 1.13 13.81
CA ALA A 112 -10.32 -0.21 13.92
C ALA A 112 -9.50 -0.59 12.67
N LEU A 113 -10.00 -0.25 11.48
CA LEU A 113 -9.29 -0.49 10.22
C LEU A 113 -8.04 0.41 10.11
N MET A 114 -8.12 1.68 10.50
CA MET A 114 -6.98 2.61 10.46
C MET A 114 -5.88 2.28 11.49
N ASP A 115 -6.24 1.61 12.59
CA ASP A 115 -5.29 1.21 13.63
C ASP A 115 -4.61 -0.14 13.34
N ASN A 116 -5.17 -0.95 12.43
CA ASN A 116 -4.60 -2.25 12.07
C ASN A 116 -3.38 -2.09 11.15
N ASP A 117 -2.32 -2.87 11.41
CA ASP A 117 -1.04 -2.75 10.70
C ASP A 117 -1.12 -3.00 9.20
N PHE A 118 -2.06 -3.84 8.76
CA PHE A 118 -2.27 -4.09 7.35
C PHE A 118 -3.24 -3.07 6.75
N MET A 119 -4.41 -2.90 7.37
CA MET A 119 -5.53 -2.16 6.79
C MET A 119 -5.29 -0.64 6.71
N LYS A 120 -4.38 -0.09 7.52
CA LYS A 120 -4.04 1.35 7.51
C LYS A 120 -3.40 1.85 6.22
N HIS A 121 -2.90 0.95 5.37
CA HIS A 121 -2.28 1.29 4.09
C HIS A 121 -3.26 1.25 2.91
N LEU A 122 -4.53 0.90 3.16
CA LEU A 122 -5.57 0.89 2.13
C LEU A 122 -5.99 2.30 1.75
N GLU A 123 -6.41 2.48 0.50
CA GLU A 123 -6.94 3.76 0.03
C GLU A 123 -8.22 4.12 0.80
N HIS A 124 -8.45 5.41 1.05
CA HIS A 124 -9.62 5.85 1.81
C HIS A 124 -10.95 5.32 1.24
N GLY A 125 -11.09 5.30 -0.09
CA GLY A 125 -12.27 4.73 -0.77
C GLY A 125 -12.46 3.23 -0.53
N GLN A 126 -11.38 2.46 -0.44
CA GLN A 126 -11.43 1.04 -0.10
C GLN A 126 -11.90 0.82 1.32
N ILE A 127 -11.41 1.61 2.28
CA ILE A 127 -11.83 1.55 3.69
C ILE A 127 -13.32 1.83 3.83
N LEU A 128 -13.83 2.84 3.14
CA LEU A 128 -15.27 3.16 3.13
C LEU A 128 -16.10 2.01 2.56
N THR A 129 -15.66 1.42 1.46
CA THR A 129 -16.36 0.32 0.80
C THR A 129 -16.34 -0.95 1.68
N ILE A 130 -15.20 -1.27 2.32
CA ILE A 130 -15.09 -2.38 3.28
C ILE A 130 -16.08 -2.16 4.42
N MET A 131 -16.06 -0.98 5.02
CA MET A 131 -16.96 -0.62 6.12
C MET A 131 -18.42 -0.79 5.70
N ASP A 132 -18.81 -0.38 4.49
CA ASP A 132 -20.18 -0.53 3.99
C ASP A 132 -20.57 -2.01 3.81
N CYS A 133 -19.63 -2.84 3.37
CA CYS A 133 -19.86 -4.27 3.12
C CYS A 133 -19.87 -5.14 4.38
N MET A 134 -19.34 -4.66 5.52
CA MET A 134 -19.34 -5.49 6.73
C MET A 134 -20.76 -5.76 7.23
N TYR A 135 -21.08 -7.00 7.58
CA TYR A 135 -22.37 -7.41 8.13
C TYR A 135 -22.27 -7.68 9.64
N PRO A 136 -23.35 -7.43 10.42
CA PRO A 136 -23.32 -7.62 11.86
C PRO A 136 -23.39 -9.11 12.22
N THR A 137 -22.68 -9.52 13.26
CA THR A 137 -22.67 -10.89 13.80
C THR A 137 -22.61 -10.83 15.32
N SER A 138 -23.47 -11.58 16.02
CA SER A 138 -23.48 -11.65 17.49
C SER A 138 -23.25 -13.07 17.95
N LEU A 139 -22.40 -13.25 18.97
CA LEU A 139 -22.08 -14.56 19.54
C LEU A 139 -22.13 -14.50 21.07
N ALA A 140 -22.54 -15.60 21.69
CA ALA A 140 -22.60 -15.71 23.14
C ALA A 140 -21.22 -16.00 23.74
N LYS A 141 -21.07 -15.72 25.04
CA LYS A 141 -19.90 -16.10 25.82
C LYS A 141 -19.57 -17.59 25.64
N GLY A 142 -18.29 -17.89 25.45
CA GLY A 142 -17.76 -19.24 25.29
C GLY A 142 -17.82 -19.78 23.86
N CYS A 143 -18.49 -19.09 22.93
CA CYS A 143 -18.48 -19.48 21.52
C CYS A 143 -17.09 -19.29 20.90
N CYS A 144 -16.68 -20.27 20.08
CA CYS A 144 -15.49 -20.19 19.26
C CYS A 144 -15.82 -19.40 17.98
N VAL A 145 -15.14 -18.27 17.78
CA VAL A 145 -15.32 -17.40 16.60
C VAL A 145 -14.43 -17.88 15.45
N ILE A 146 -13.20 -18.25 15.78
CA ILE A 146 -12.19 -18.73 14.85
C ILE A 146 -11.53 -19.94 15.50
N GLN A 147 -11.37 -21.02 14.75
CA GLN A 147 -10.68 -22.22 15.21
C GLN A 147 -9.32 -22.35 14.52
N GLU A 148 -8.26 -22.58 15.29
CA GLU A 148 -6.91 -22.83 14.75
C GLU A 148 -6.93 -24.04 13.80
N GLY A 149 -6.31 -23.89 12.64
CA GLY A 149 -6.21 -24.94 11.61
C GLY A 149 -7.33 -24.89 10.56
N ASP A 150 -8.44 -24.19 10.81
CA ASP A 150 -9.52 -24.07 9.83
C ASP A 150 -9.14 -23.15 8.67
N ASP A 151 -9.80 -23.32 7.53
CA ASP A 151 -9.67 -22.37 6.42
C ASP A 151 -10.34 -21.04 6.80
N GLY A 152 -9.52 -19.97 6.86
CA GLY A 152 -10.00 -18.67 7.27
C GLY A 152 -10.44 -17.82 6.09
N SER A 153 -11.74 -17.53 5.99
CA SER A 153 -12.30 -16.73 4.89
C SER A 153 -13.02 -15.46 5.34
N THR A 154 -12.81 -15.00 6.57
CA THR A 154 -13.55 -13.85 7.12
C THR A 154 -12.66 -13.00 8.03
N VAL A 155 -12.76 -11.67 7.90
CA VAL A 155 -12.17 -10.69 8.82
C VAL A 155 -13.27 -10.16 9.73
N TYR A 156 -12.91 -9.91 10.99
CA TYR A 156 -13.84 -9.38 11.99
C TYR A 156 -13.32 -8.08 12.60
N VAL A 157 -14.25 -7.20 12.96
CA VAL A 157 -14.03 -6.06 13.84
C VAL A 157 -14.88 -6.27 15.09
N LEU A 158 -14.26 -6.21 16.27
CA LEU A 158 -14.96 -6.35 17.54
C LEU A 158 -15.65 -5.02 17.90
N GLU A 159 -16.97 -5.01 17.97
CA GLU A 159 -17.77 -3.84 18.35
C GLU A 159 -18.03 -3.78 19.85
N GLU A 160 -18.43 -4.91 20.44
CA GLU A 160 -18.73 -5.02 21.88
C GLU A 160 -18.21 -6.33 22.45
N GLY A 161 -17.82 -6.30 23.72
CA GLY A 161 -17.35 -7.46 24.47
C GLY A 161 -15.85 -7.71 24.36
N GLN A 162 -15.41 -8.92 24.71
CA GLN A 162 -14.00 -9.29 24.74
C GLN A 162 -13.80 -10.72 24.22
N VAL A 163 -12.71 -10.93 23.48
CA VAL A 163 -12.30 -12.25 22.99
C VAL A 163 -10.90 -12.59 23.46
N GLU A 164 -10.60 -13.89 23.56
CA GLU A 164 -9.28 -14.43 23.88
C GLU A 164 -8.70 -15.14 22.67
N VAL A 165 -7.43 -14.89 22.40
CA VAL A 165 -6.67 -15.56 21.34
C VAL A 165 -5.76 -16.59 21.98
N THR A 166 -5.88 -17.84 21.53
CA THR A 166 -5.08 -18.97 22.00
C THR A 166 -4.42 -19.68 20.82
N LYS A 167 -3.22 -20.20 21.01
CA LYS A 167 -2.52 -21.02 20.00
C LYS A 167 -1.95 -22.25 20.68
N GLN A 168 -2.24 -23.43 20.17
CA GLN A 168 -1.85 -24.71 20.79
C GLN A 168 -2.23 -24.77 22.29
N GLY A 169 -3.40 -24.22 22.63
CA GLY A 169 -3.91 -24.16 24.01
C GLY A 169 -3.25 -23.11 24.92
N LYS A 170 -2.24 -22.38 24.45
CA LYS A 170 -1.62 -21.27 25.21
C LYS A 170 -2.28 -19.94 24.86
N LYS A 171 -2.66 -19.18 25.89
CA LYS A 171 -3.16 -17.80 25.72
C LYS A 171 -2.07 -16.90 25.17
N LEU A 172 -2.34 -16.24 24.05
CA LEU A 172 -1.46 -15.25 23.44
C LEU A 172 -1.82 -13.84 23.92
N CYS A 173 -3.08 -13.46 23.74
CA CYS A 173 -3.58 -12.13 24.11
C CYS A 173 -5.11 -12.13 24.29
N SER A 174 -5.66 -11.00 24.71
CA SER A 174 -7.09 -10.73 24.71
C SER A 174 -7.35 -9.48 23.88
N ILE A 175 -8.43 -9.50 23.10
CA ILE A 175 -8.80 -8.41 22.17
C ILE A 175 -10.09 -7.79 22.67
N GLY A 176 -10.10 -6.46 22.75
CA GLY A 176 -11.25 -5.65 23.13
C GLY A 176 -11.86 -4.88 21.94
N PRO A 177 -12.92 -4.10 22.19
CA PRO A 177 -13.63 -3.36 21.16
C PRO A 177 -12.73 -2.43 20.34
N GLY A 178 -13.10 -2.22 19.07
CA GLY A 178 -12.38 -1.35 18.15
C GLY A 178 -11.11 -1.97 17.57
N LYS A 179 -10.97 -3.29 17.59
CA LYS A 179 -9.83 -4.02 17.03
C LYS A 179 -10.27 -4.99 15.94
N VAL A 180 -9.42 -5.11 14.92
CA VAL A 180 -9.55 -6.08 13.83
C VAL A 180 -8.89 -7.40 14.24
N PHE A 181 -9.49 -8.53 13.86
CA PHE A 181 -8.85 -9.84 13.97
C PHE A 181 -9.31 -10.80 12.86
N GLY A 182 -8.50 -11.83 12.60
CA GLY A 182 -8.78 -12.83 11.57
C GLY A 182 -8.37 -12.40 10.16
N GLU A 183 -7.66 -11.29 10.02
CA GLU A 183 -7.12 -10.75 8.78
C GLU A 183 -6.04 -11.66 8.17
N LEU A 184 -5.20 -12.29 9.00
CA LEU A 184 -4.01 -13.04 8.55
C LEU A 184 -4.32 -14.12 7.52
N ALA A 185 -5.44 -14.83 7.68
CA ALA A 185 -5.83 -15.91 6.78
C ALA A 185 -6.14 -15.42 5.36
N ILE A 186 -6.58 -14.17 5.22
CA ILE A 186 -6.85 -13.54 3.92
C ILE A 186 -5.56 -12.99 3.31
N LEU A 187 -4.69 -12.40 4.13
CA LEU A 187 -3.43 -11.81 3.67
C LEU A 187 -2.43 -12.86 3.19
N TYR A 188 -2.32 -13.93 3.96
CA TYR A 188 -1.31 -14.94 3.79
C TYR A 188 -1.89 -16.27 3.30
N ASN A 189 -3.10 -16.26 2.73
CA ASN A 189 -3.79 -17.44 2.21
C ASN A 189 -3.50 -18.73 2.99
N CYS A 190 -3.62 -18.64 4.31
CA CYS A 190 -3.23 -19.70 5.23
C CYS A 190 -4.42 -20.06 6.09
N THR A 191 -4.35 -21.23 6.71
CA THR A 191 -5.30 -21.62 7.74
C THR A 191 -5.21 -20.66 8.92
N ARG A 192 -6.29 -20.59 9.69
CA ARG A 192 -6.36 -19.82 10.93
C ARG A 192 -5.19 -20.20 11.85
N THR A 193 -4.40 -19.22 12.24
CA THR A 193 -3.14 -19.42 12.97
C THR A 193 -3.29 -19.57 14.48
N ALA A 194 -4.50 -19.29 14.99
CA ALA A 194 -4.86 -19.28 16.40
C ALA A 194 -6.38 -19.42 16.54
N THR A 195 -6.84 -19.93 17.67
CA THR A 195 -8.25 -20.00 18.06
C THR A 195 -8.66 -18.71 18.77
N VAL A 196 -9.82 -18.17 18.43
CA VAL A 196 -10.40 -16.97 19.06
C VAL A 196 -11.74 -17.34 19.70
N THR A 197 -11.85 -17.15 21.01
CA THR A 197 -13.02 -17.53 21.81
C THR A 197 -13.61 -16.32 22.52
N ALA A 198 -14.94 -16.22 22.54
CA ALA A 198 -15.66 -15.15 23.23
C ALA A 198 -15.55 -15.29 24.76
N LEU A 199 -15.00 -14.29 25.45
CA LEU A 199 -14.95 -14.24 26.92
C LEU A 199 -16.23 -13.65 27.54
N THR A 200 -16.93 -12.83 26.77
CA THR A 200 -18.24 -12.25 27.07
C THR A 200 -19.19 -12.51 25.90
N ASP A 201 -20.44 -12.11 26.01
CA ASP A 201 -21.26 -11.92 24.81
C ASP A 201 -20.60 -10.84 23.94
N ILE A 202 -20.55 -11.06 22.63
CA ILE A 202 -19.83 -10.19 21.70
C ILE A 202 -20.71 -9.79 20.52
N LYS A 203 -20.46 -8.57 20.02
CA LYS A 203 -20.94 -8.09 18.72
C LYS A 203 -19.76 -7.82 17.81
N LEU A 204 -19.87 -8.28 16.58
CA LEU A 204 -18.84 -8.25 15.55
C LEU A 204 -19.40 -7.65 14.27
N TRP A 205 -18.52 -7.02 13.51
CA TRP A 205 -18.72 -6.75 12.09
C TRP A 205 -17.83 -7.68 11.30
N ALA A 206 -18.37 -8.37 10.30
CA ALA A 206 -17.67 -9.37 9.53
C ALA A 206 -17.66 -9.02 8.03
N ILE A 207 -16.56 -9.30 7.35
CA ILE A 207 -16.48 -9.27 5.89
C ILE A 207 -15.80 -10.55 5.40
N ASP A 208 -16.37 -11.16 4.38
CA ASP A 208 -15.87 -12.38 3.77
C ASP A 208 -14.72 -12.11 2.79
N ARG A 209 -13.97 -13.16 2.49
CA ARG A 209 -12.80 -13.13 1.59
C ARG A 209 -13.18 -12.62 0.21
N GLN A 210 -14.31 -13.06 -0.33
CA GLN A 210 -14.74 -12.66 -1.67
C GLN A 210 -15.08 -11.17 -1.68
N GLY A 211 -15.86 -10.68 -0.72
CA GLY A 211 -16.14 -9.25 -0.56
C GLY A 211 -14.87 -8.42 -0.41
N PHE A 212 -13.95 -8.85 0.47
CA PHE A 212 -12.69 -8.15 0.69
C PHE A 212 -11.81 -8.10 -0.56
N GLN A 213 -11.53 -9.25 -1.19
CA GLN A 213 -10.69 -9.33 -2.40
C GLN A 213 -11.30 -8.54 -3.57
N THR A 214 -12.63 -8.61 -3.73
CA THR A 214 -13.33 -7.83 -4.76
C THR A 214 -13.07 -6.34 -4.56
N ILE A 215 -13.15 -5.81 -3.34
CA ILE A 215 -12.88 -4.39 -3.06
C ILE A 215 -11.42 -4.02 -3.36
N MET A 216 -10.47 -4.87 -2.97
CA MET A 216 -9.05 -4.63 -3.22
C MET A 216 -8.73 -4.54 -4.72
N MET A 217 -9.28 -5.45 -5.52
CA MET A 217 -9.02 -5.50 -6.97
C MET A 217 -9.83 -4.45 -7.75
N ARG A 218 -11.08 -4.25 -7.37
CA ARG A 218 -12.03 -3.40 -8.11
C ARG A 218 -11.59 -1.94 -8.15
N THR A 219 -10.94 -1.41 -7.11
CA THR A 219 -10.45 -0.02 -7.16
C THR A 219 -9.42 0.18 -8.28
N GLY A 220 -8.47 -0.74 -8.43
CA GLY A 220 -7.48 -0.69 -9.51
C GLY A 220 -8.12 -0.87 -10.88
N LEU A 221 -9.00 -1.87 -11.03
CA LEU A 221 -9.69 -2.14 -12.29
C LEU A 221 -10.63 -1.01 -12.72
N ILE A 222 -11.37 -0.40 -11.78
CA ILE A 222 -12.24 0.74 -12.08
C ILE A 222 -11.40 1.94 -12.51
N LYS A 223 -10.33 2.27 -11.78
CA LYS A 223 -9.43 3.39 -12.17
C LYS A 223 -8.84 3.16 -13.56
N HIS A 224 -8.36 1.94 -13.82
CA HIS A 224 -7.82 1.56 -15.12
C HIS A 224 -8.84 1.67 -16.25
N SER A 225 -10.06 1.18 -16.03
CA SER A 225 -11.16 1.32 -16.99
C SER A 225 -11.51 2.78 -17.23
N GLN A 226 -11.61 3.59 -16.16
CA GLN A 226 -11.91 5.03 -16.26
C GLN A 226 -10.84 5.78 -17.06
N TYR A 227 -9.56 5.48 -16.83
CA TYR A 227 -8.45 6.06 -17.59
C TYR A 227 -8.46 5.60 -19.05
N THR A 228 -8.71 4.32 -19.30
CA THR A 228 -8.82 3.78 -20.66
C THR A 228 -9.99 4.42 -21.43
N ASP A 229 -11.15 4.56 -20.80
CA ASP A 229 -12.32 5.22 -21.36
C ASP A 229 -12.08 6.72 -21.60
N PHE A 230 -11.39 7.39 -20.67
CA PHE A 230 -10.98 8.77 -20.82
C PHE A 230 -10.02 8.95 -22.00
N LEU A 231 -8.97 8.14 -22.09
CA LEU A 231 -8.03 8.16 -23.23
C LEU A 231 -8.77 7.90 -24.54
N ARG A 232 -9.72 6.97 -24.58
CA ARG A 232 -10.56 6.72 -25.77
C ARG A 232 -11.45 7.92 -26.12
N SER A 233 -11.89 8.71 -25.14
CA SER A 233 -12.69 9.90 -25.41
C SER A 233 -11.90 11.00 -26.12
N VAL A 234 -10.57 11.02 -25.99
CA VAL A 234 -9.69 11.98 -26.63
C VAL A 234 -9.50 11.60 -28.12
N PRO A 235 -9.89 12.48 -29.07
CA PRO A 235 -9.82 12.16 -30.50
C PRO A 235 -8.44 11.72 -30.99
N SER A 236 -7.37 12.27 -30.42
CA SER A 236 -5.98 11.92 -30.77
C SER A 236 -5.58 10.49 -30.41
N PHE A 237 -6.24 9.87 -29.43
CA PHE A 237 -5.90 8.53 -28.92
C PHE A 237 -6.86 7.43 -29.37
N GLN A 238 -7.96 7.77 -30.05
CA GLN A 238 -8.95 6.81 -30.55
C GLN A 238 -8.39 5.76 -31.52
N SER A 239 -7.32 6.09 -32.24
CA SER A 239 -6.69 5.19 -33.21
C SER A 239 -5.66 4.24 -32.59
N LEU A 240 -5.36 4.38 -31.30
CA LEU A 240 -4.39 3.53 -30.62
C LEU A 240 -4.98 2.14 -30.35
N PRO A 241 -4.18 1.06 -30.52
CA PRO A 241 -4.55 -0.28 -30.09
C PRO A 241 -4.84 -0.37 -28.58
N GLU A 242 -5.70 -1.33 -28.20
CA GLU A 242 -6.12 -1.54 -26.80
C GLU A 242 -4.95 -1.80 -25.85
N ASP A 243 -3.97 -2.58 -26.29
CA ASP A 243 -2.80 -2.91 -25.49
C ASP A 243 -1.90 -1.70 -25.25
N VAL A 244 -1.92 -0.70 -26.14
CA VAL A 244 -1.21 0.56 -25.97
C VAL A 244 -1.97 1.47 -25.02
N LEU A 245 -3.30 1.59 -25.17
CA LEU A 245 -4.14 2.36 -24.25
C LEU A 245 -4.06 1.84 -22.83
N SER A 246 -4.10 0.51 -22.65
CA SER A 246 -3.96 -0.12 -21.34
C SER A 246 -2.62 0.20 -20.68
N LYS A 247 -1.52 0.19 -21.44
CA LYS A 247 -0.19 0.57 -20.91
C LYS A 247 -0.12 2.06 -20.56
N LEU A 248 -0.78 2.92 -21.34
CA LEU A 248 -0.87 4.35 -21.04
C LEU A 248 -1.70 4.59 -19.76
N ALA A 249 -2.81 3.88 -19.61
CA ALA A 249 -3.63 3.94 -18.40
C ALA A 249 -2.87 3.47 -17.15
N ASP A 250 -1.97 2.49 -17.27
CA ASP A 250 -1.14 1.99 -16.17
C ASP A 250 -0.13 3.04 -15.65
N VAL A 251 0.32 3.96 -16.50
CA VAL A 251 1.32 4.99 -16.17
C VAL A 251 0.72 6.40 -16.03
N LEU A 252 -0.59 6.54 -16.20
CA LEU A 252 -1.26 7.82 -16.11
C LEU A 252 -1.34 8.26 -14.63
N GLU A 253 -0.84 9.46 -14.33
CA GLU A 253 -0.91 10.06 -13.00
C GLU A 253 -1.87 11.26 -13.00
N GLU A 254 -2.73 11.33 -11.98
CA GLU A 254 -3.67 12.43 -11.81
C GLU A 254 -3.05 13.56 -10.97
N THR A 255 -3.07 14.78 -11.52
CA THR A 255 -2.56 15.99 -10.85
C THR A 255 -3.66 17.05 -10.76
N HIS A 256 -3.78 17.71 -9.61
CA HIS A 256 -4.76 18.77 -9.38
C HIS A 256 -4.10 20.14 -9.23
N TYR A 257 -4.70 21.15 -9.83
CA TYR A 257 -4.26 22.54 -9.76
C TYR A 257 -5.43 23.45 -9.37
N THR A 258 -5.13 24.52 -8.64
CA THR A 258 -6.10 25.54 -8.23
C THR A 258 -6.09 26.74 -9.17
N ASP A 259 -7.13 27.58 -9.08
CA ASP A 259 -7.21 28.78 -9.92
C ASP A 259 -6.01 29.71 -9.68
N GLY A 260 -5.35 30.12 -10.77
CA GLY A 260 -4.12 30.91 -10.75
C GLY A 260 -2.82 30.10 -10.70
N ASP A 261 -2.86 28.78 -10.55
CA ASP A 261 -1.65 27.95 -10.60
C ASP A 261 -1.09 27.86 -12.03
N TYR A 262 0.24 27.96 -12.13
CA TYR A 262 0.94 27.76 -13.39
C TYR A 262 1.35 26.30 -13.54
N ILE A 263 0.75 25.59 -14.49
CA ILE A 263 1.07 24.18 -14.77
C ILE A 263 2.41 24.04 -15.50
N ILE A 264 2.60 24.82 -16.57
CA ILE A 264 3.87 24.91 -17.31
C ILE A 264 4.22 26.38 -17.50
N ARG A 265 5.52 26.71 -17.43
CA ARG A 265 6.04 28.05 -17.69
C ARG A 265 6.84 28.06 -19.00
N GLN A 266 6.67 29.10 -19.79
CA GLN A 266 7.42 29.29 -21.04
C GLN A 266 8.93 29.28 -20.75
N GLY A 267 9.69 28.49 -21.52
CA GLY A 267 11.13 28.34 -21.37
C GLY A 267 11.57 27.39 -20.25
N ALA A 268 10.64 26.82 -19.47
CA ALA A 268 10.95 25.72 -18.59
C ALA A 268 11.19 24.44 -19.40
N THR A 269 12.18 23.65 -18.99
CA THR A 269 12.35 22.28 -19.49
C THR A 269 11.20 21.43 -18.95
N GLY A 270 10.52 20.71 -19.83
CA GLY A 270 9.43 19.80 -19.45
C GLY A 270 9.59 18.47 -20.16
N ASP A 271 9.32 17.40 -19.43
CA ASP A 271 9.32 15.99 -19.84
C ASP A 271 7.93 15.35 -19.71
N THR A 272 6.93 16.14 -19.30
CA THR A 272 5.58 15.68 -18.96
C THR A 272 4.55 16.10 -20.01
N PHE A 273 3.69 15.16 -20.37
CA PHE A 273 2.54 15.36 -21.24
C PHE A 273 1.26 15.42 -20.41
N PHE A 274 0.41 16.42 -20.64
CA PHE A 274 -0.81 16.64 -19.86
C PHE A 274 -2.06 16.51 -20.73
N ILE A 275 -3.09 15.86 -20.18
CA ILE A 275 -4.44 15.81 -20.74
C ILE A 275 -5.41 16.36 -19.70
N ILE A 276 -6.32 17.23 -20.10
CA ILE A 276 -7.28 17.86 -19.18
C ILE A 276 -8.43 16.90 -18.93
N SER A 277 -8.55 16.40 -17.70
CA SER A 277 -9.67 15.55 -17.26
C SER A 277 -10.91 16.36 -16.90
N GLU A 278 -10.73 17.50 -16.23
CA GLU A 278 -11.78 18.40 -15.76
C GLU A 278 -11.25 19.85 -15.67
N GLY A 279 -12.16 20.83 -15.77
CA GLY A 279 -11.84 22.25 -15.65
C GLY A 279 -11.44 22.91 -16.97
N GLN A 280 -10.86 24.10 -16.84
CA GLN A 280 -10.40 24.91 -17.97
C GLN A 280 -8.98 25.39 -17.70
N VAL A 281 -8.10 25.24 -18.69
CA VAL A 281 -6.71 25.70 -18.62
C VAL A 281 -6.53 26.83 -19.61
N ARG A 282 -6.01 27.96 -19.13
CA ARG A 282 -5.68 29.12 -19.96
C ARG A 282 -4.26 28.98 -20.49
N ASN A 283 -4.10 28.96 -21.81
CA ASN A 283 -2.81 29.04 -22.47
C ASN A 283 -2.58 30.46 -22.98
N ASP A 284 -1.63 31.16 -22.35
CA ASP A 284 -1.14 32.48 -22.79
C ASP A 284 0.14 32.28 -23.60
N ASP A 285 -0.01 32.11 -24.92
CA ASP A 285 1.14 32.10 -25.82
C ASP A 285 1.52 33.55 -26.19
N ASN A 286 2.79 33.92 -26.02
CA ASN A 286 3.23 35.31 -26.18
C ASN A 286 3.51 35.68 -27.66
N SER A 287 3.52 34.68 -28.56
CA SER A 287 3.81 34.84 -29.99
C SER A 287 2.62 35.36 -30.81
N ASP A 288 1.41 34.93 -30.49
CA ASP A 288 0.17 35.42 -31.07
C ASP A 288 -0.72 35.84 -29.90
N LYS A 289 -1.24 37.08 -29.89
CA LYS A 289 -2.08 37.65 -28.81
C LYS A 289 -3.44 36.95 -28.61
N GLN A 290 -3.54 35.64 -28.87
CA GLN A 290 -4.71 34.82 -28.64
C GLN A 290 -4.51 33.92 -27.43
N VAL A 291 -5.22 34.27 -26.37
CA VAL A 291 -5.42 33.38 -25.23
C VAL A 291 -6.27 32.21 -25.68
N LYS A 292 -5.73 30.99 -25.64
CA LYS A 292 -6.48 29.78 -25.96
C LYS A 292 -6.92 29.12 -24.66
N THR A 293 -8.22 28.90 -24.50
CA THR A 293 -8.75 28.11 -23.38
C THR A 293 -8.85 26.66 -23.82
N LEU A 294 -8.20 25.77 -23.06
CA LEU A 294 -8.26 24.32 -23.22
C LEU A 294 -9.26 23.75 -22.21
N THR A 295 -9.99 22.73 -22.62
CA THR A 295 -11.10 22.11 -21.88
C THR A 295 -10.93 20.60 -21.80
N LYS A 296 -11.87 19.89 -21.17
CA LYS A 296 -11.83 18.44 -21.03
C LYS A 296 -11.55 17.72 -22.36
N GLY A 297 -10.51 16.88 -22.36
CA GLY A 297 -10.04 16.10 -23.51
C GLY A 297 -9.00 16.82 -24.37
N ASP A 298 -8.81 18.12 -24.19
CA ASP A 298 -7.66 18.83 -24.76
C ASP A 298 -6.38 18.45 -24.00
N TRP A 299 -5.24 18.58 -24.68
CA TRP A 299 -3.93 18.20 -24.15
C TRP A 299 -2.86 19.22 -24.54
N PHE A 300 -1.73 19.19 -23.82
CA PHE A 300 -0.55 20.04 -24.07
C PHE A 300 0.72 19.36 -23.56
N GLY A 301 1.89 19.90 -23.90
CA GLY A 301 3.17 19.31 -23.52
C GLY A 301 3.70 18.22 -24.47
N GLU A 302 3.12 18.05 -25.66
CA GLU A 302 3.59 17.06 -26.65
C GLU A 302 5.06 17.16 -27.05
N GLN A 303 5.65 18.36 -26.95
CA GLN A 303 7.04 18.60 -27.29
C GLN A 303 7.98 17.93 -26.28
N ALA A 304 7.49 17.69 -25.05
CA ALA A 304 8.21 16.95 -24.02
C ALA A 304 8.43 15.47 -24.38
N LEU A 305 7.56 14.90 -25.22
CA LEU A 305 7.64 13.51 -25.66
C LEU A 305 8.57 13.29 -26.87
N LYS A 306 9.08 14.37 -27.48
CA LYS A 306 9.82 14.29 -28.75
C LYS A 306 11.33 14.06 -28.62
N GLY A 307 11.89 14.20 -27.42
CA GLY A 307 13.32 13.95 -27.14
C GLY A 307 14.25 15.03 -27.68
#